data_AF-A0A7J4V811-F1
#
_entry.id   AF-A0A7J4V811-F1
#
_cell.length_a   1.000
_cell.length_b   1.000
_cell.length_c   1.000
_cell.angle_alpha   90.00
_cell.angle_beta   90.00
_cell.angle_gamma   90.00
#
_symmetry.space_group_name_H-M   'P 1'
#
loop_
_entity.id
_entity.type
_entity.pdbx_description
1 polymer ?
#
loop_
_entity_poly.entity_id
_entity_poly.type
_entity_poly.pdbx_seq_one_letter_code
_entity_poly.pdbx_strand_id
1 'polypeptide(L)' 'SISGPEGFNIGANLGKVAGAGIADHIHFHIVPRWNGDTNFMPVIGSVKVLSQDLLATKKQLQQYFRVI' A
#
# COMPACT_ATOMS: atom_id res chain seq x y z
N SER A 1 6.46 2.35 -13.28
CA SER A 1 5.27 2.28 -12.41
C SER A 1 4.53 3.60 -12.50
N ILE A 2 3.20 3.59 -12.38
CA ILE A 2 2.34 4.77 -12.64
C ILE A 2 2.67 5.97 -11.72
N SER A 3 3.12 5.71 -10.49
CA SER A 3 3.40 6.72 -9.47
C SER A 3 4.89 6.97 -9.20
N GLY A 4 5.81 6.22 -9.84
CA GLY A 4 7.26 6.37 -9.66
C GLY A 4 7.77 6.31 -8.21
N PRO A 5 7.53 5.23 -7.45
CA PRO A 5 8.15 5.04 -6.15
C PRO A 5 9.64 4.72 -6.28
N GLU A 6 10.40 5.15 -5.28
CA GLU A 6 11.83 4.93 -5.17
C GLU A 6 12.15 3.53 -4.62
N GLY A 7 11.18 2.88 -3.97
CA GLY A 7 11.30 1.51 -3.49
C GLY A 7 9.95 0.87 -3.17
N PHE A 8 9.99 -0.38 -2.70
CA PHE A 8 8.80 -1.13 -2.29
C PHE A 8 9.07 -1.92 -1.00
N ASN A 9 8.08 -1.97 -0.11
CA ASN A 9 8.00 -3.03 0.90
C ASN A 9 7.07 -4.13 0.40
N ILE A 10 7.55 -5.37 0.44
CA ILE A 10 6.80 -6.56 0.01
C ILE A 10 6.83 -7.57 1.17
N GLY A 11 5.67 -8.11 1.54
CA GLY A 11 5.58 -9.09 2.61
C GLY A 11 4.20 -9.71 2.76
N ALA A 12 4.06 -10.69 3.66
CA ALA A 12 2.79 -11.33 4.00
C ALA A 12 2.75 -11.63 5.50
N ASN A 13 1.58 -11.51 6.12
CA ASN A 13 1.37 -11.88 7.51
C ASN A 13 0.81 -13.31 7.56
N LEU A 14 1.51 -14.23 8.23
CA LEU A 14 1.12 -15.64 8.33
C LEU A 14 0.70 -15.99 9.75
N GLY A 15 -0.55 -16.42 9.90
CA GLY A 15 -1.15 -16.73 11.18
C GLY A 15 -1.64 -15.51 11.96
N LYS A 16 -2.59 -15.73 12.87
CA LYS A 16 -3.28 -14.67 13.62
C LYS A 16 -2.31 -13.78 14.43
N VAL A 17 -1.27 -14.38 15.01
CA VAL A 17 -0.27 -13.67 15.84
C VAL A 17 0.58 -12.70 15.01
N ALA A 18 0.85 -13.02 13.74
CA ALA A 18 1.57 -12.13 12.83
C ALA A 18 0.69 -11.00 12.27
N GLY A 19 -0.58 -10.88 12.71
CA GLY A 19 -1.51 -9.86 12.22
C GLY A 19 -2.21 -10.23 10.91
N ALA A 20 -2.31 -11.52 10.58
CA ALA A 20 -3.15 -11.96 9.46
C ALA A 20 -4.63 -11.68 9.79
N GLY A 21 -5.26 -10.78 9.03
CA GLY A 21 -6.68 -10.46 9.21
C GLY A 21 -7.61 -11.64 8.90
N ILE A 22 -7.23 -12.48 7.93
CA ILE A 22 -7.88 -13.75 7.61
C ILE A 22 -6.79 -14.82 7.64
N ALA A 23 -6.80 -15.66 8.67
CA ALA A 23 -5.72 -16.62 8.91
C ALA A 23 -5.58 -17.67 7.80
N ASP A 24 -6.70 -18.02 7.15
CA ASP A 24 -6.74 -19.05 6.09
C ASP A 24 -6.50 -18.48 4.68
N HIS A 25 -6.28 -17.17 4.54
CA HIS A 25 -6.05 -16.53 3.25
C HIS A 25 -4.75 -15.73 3.24
N ILE A 26 -3.77 -16.26 2.49
CA ILE A 26 -2.49 -15.61 2.27
C ILE A 26 -2.69 -14.43 1.30
N HIS A 27 -2.37 -13.24 1.77
CA HIS A 27 -2.33 -12.03 0.95
C HIS A 27 -0.96 -11.36 1.06
N PHE A 28 -0.45 -10.91 -0.07
CA PHE A 28 0.80 -10.15 -0.14
C PHE A 28 0.50 -8.66 -0.08
N HIS A 29 1.21 -7.97 0.79
CA HIS A 29 1.28 -6.52 0.82
C HIS A 29 2.37 -6.07 -0.13
N ILE A 30 2.02 -5.21 -1.09
CA ILE A 30 2.95 -4.50 -1.96
C ILE A 30 2.74 -3.02 -1.69
N VAL A 31 3.69 -2.40 -0.99
CA VAL A 31 3.57 -1.01 -0.53
C VAL A 31 4.64 -0.18 -1.22
N PRO A 32 4.28 0.72 -2.15
CA PRO A 32 5.24 1.65 -2.76
C PRO A 32 5.77 2.63 -1.72
N ARG A 33 7.07 2.96 -1.77
CA ARG A 33 7.77 3.84 -0.83
C ARG A 33 8.49 4.97 -1.54
N TRP A 34 8.54 6.13 -0.89
CA TRP A 34 9.33 7.30 -1.29
C TRP A 34 10.13 7.81 -0.08
N ASN A 35 11.28 8.43 -0.33
CA ASN A 35 12.04 9.10 0.70
C ASN A 35 11.17 10.18 1.37
N GLY A 36 11.04 10.11 2.70
CA GLY A 36 10.18 11.04 3.46
C GLY A 36 8.67 10.77 3.39
N ASP A 37 8.22 9.64 2.84
CA ASP A 37 6.79 9.27 2.81
C ASP A 37 6.16 9.03 4.19
N THR A 38 7.00 8.88 5.20
CA THR A 38 6.62 8.73 6.60
C THR A 38 6.58 10.12 7.24
N ASN A 39 5.49 10.84 6.99
CA ASN A 39 5.27 12.16 7.58
C ASN A 39 4.95 12.06 9.08
N PHE A 40 5.16 13.15 9.82
CA PHE A 40 4.90 13.24 11.26
C PHE A 40 3.40 13.29 11.63
N MET A 41 2.52 13.48 10.64
CA MET A 41 1.06 13.60 10.78
C MET A 41 0.35 12.42 11.48
N PRO A 42 0.70 11.14 11.23
CA PRO A 42 0.13 10.02 11.98
C PRO A 42 0.58 10.00 13.45
N VAL A 43 1.71 10.62 13.77
CA VAL A 43 2.32 10.60 15.11
C VAL A 43 1.74 11.70 16.01
N ILE A 44 1.52 12.93 15.51
CA ILE A 44 0.85 13.98 16.31
C ILE A 44 -0.67 13.90 16.19
N GLY A 45 -1.18 13.71 14.98
CA GLY A 45 -2.58 13.96 14.66
C GLY A 45 -3.44 12.70 14.57
N SER A 46 -2.85 11.50 14.62
CA SER A 46 -3.53 10.24 14.28
C SER A 46 -4.22 10.26 12.89
N VAL A 47 -3.79 11.16 12.00
CA VAL A 47 -4.34 11.30 10.65
C VAL A 47 -3.27 10.90 9.64
N LYS A 48 -3.61 9.93 8.79
CA LYS A 48 -2.83 9.62 7.59
C LYS A 48 -3.47 10.33 6.41
N VAL A 49 -2.78 11.31 5.85
CA VAL A 49 -3.22 11.99 4.62
C VAL A 49 -3.07 11.00 3.46
N LEU A 50 -4.19 10.69 2.79
CA LEU A 50 -4.20 9.94 1.55
C LEU A 50 -4.18 10.93 0.39
N SER A 51 -3.08 10.99 -0.35
CA SER A 51 -2.89 11.97 -1.44
C SER A 51 -3.75 11.70 -2.67
N GLN A 52 -4.39 10.52 -2.76
CA GLN A 52 -5.15 10.09 -3.93
C GLN A 52 -6.38 9.27 -3.54
N ASP A 53 -7.47 9.45 -4.27
CA ASP A 53 -8.69 8.65 -4.14
C ASP A 53 -8.46 7.18 -4.51
N LEU A 54 -9.08 6.26 -3.75
CA LEU A 54 -8.88 4.82 -3.90
C LEU A 54 -9.45 4.29 -5.22
N LEU A 55 -10.59 4.80 -5.68
CA LEU A 55 -11.21 4.35 -6.93
C LEU A 55 -10.41 4.85 -8.14
N ALA A 56 -9.93 6.09 -8.08
CA ALA A 56 -9.02 6.64 -9.08
C ALA A 56 -7.72 5.83 -9.16
N THR A 57 -7.12 5.51 -8.02
CA THR A 57 -5.90 4.68 -7.93
C THR A 57 -6.14 3.29 -8.53
N LYS A 58 -7.25 2.64 -8.16
CA LYS A 58 -7.65 1.34 -8.71
C LYS A 58 -7.80 1.40 -10.23
N LYS A 59 -8.49 2.40 -10.76
CA LYS A 59 -8.71 2.56 -12.21
C LYS A 59 -7.40 2.70 -12.97
N GLN A 60 -6.47 3.52 -12.46
CA GLN A 60 -5.15 3.70 -13.07
C GLN A 60 -4.36 2.41 -13.11
N LEU A 61 -4.28 1.68 -11.98
CA LEU A 61 -3.59 0.39 -11.91
C LEU A 61 -4.20 -0.62 -12.88
N GLN A 62 -5.53 -0.76 -12.89
CA GLN A 62 -6.23 -1.65 -13.80
C GLN A 62 -5.97 -1.30 -15.27
N GLN A 63 -5.96 -0.01 -15.62
CA GLN A 63 -5.66 0.42 -16.97
C GLN A 63 -4.26 -0.02 -17.39
N TYR A 64 -3.25 0.22 -16.56
CA TYR A 64 -1.86 -0.14 -16.88
C TYR A 64 -1.67 -1.65 -17.08
N PHE A 65 -2.23 -2.48 -16.18
CA PHE A 65 -2.10 -3.95 -16.28
C PHE A 65 -2.93 -4.57 -17.39
N ARG A 66 -3.88 -3.85 -18.01
CA ARG A 66 -4.62 -4.34 -19.18
C ARG A 66 -3.85 -4.20 -20.49
N VAL A 67 -2.81 -3.37 -20.52
CA VAL A 67 -2.02 -3.10 -21.73
C VAL A 67 -0.75 -3.96 -21.81
N ILE A 68 -0.47 -4.73 -20.75
CA ILE A 68 0.60 -5.72 -20.67
C ILE A 68 -0.02 -7.10 -20.91
#